data_AF-A0A0F5ZVX1-F1
#
_entry.id   AF-A0A0F5ZVX1-F1
#
_cell.length_a   1.000
_cell.length_b   1.000
_cell.length_c   1.000
_cell.angle_alpha   90.00
_cell.angle_beta   90.00
_cell.angle_gamma   90.00
#
_symmetry.space_group_name_H-M   'P 1'
#
loop_
_entity.id
_entity.type
_entity.pdbx_description
1 polymer ?
#
loop_
_entity_poly.entity_id
_entity_poly.type
_entity_poly.pdbx_seq_one_letter_code
_entity_poly.pdbx_strand_id
1 'polypeptide(L)'
;MALLSIITPNWLVRMTKGLSSSQKSRRDHYRSQISDLRSLLWMLHDHNTRYIRCPQSPQASKARKEIAEYCDKLLVECNNPQRPLFRVLKSRMEQVLSSLPNQSKAGWYAIHHRASDHLIYIIDEVTRSYLAEGTLDATYEEYQAFWQTWIDTKEAQLRYEQAVMRLMEGKTAAWQSVNLQSRILQKRMHQLSLMSSGDATLAFDRVDNRFDSVIRSTEEEIPASSLIKISQDLSVILLHLFDRELIVRTAENETVTAASEDIKALPLKTG
;
A
#
# COMPACT_ATOMS: atom_id res chain seq x y z
N MET A 1 -16.84 6.43 55.43
CA MET A 1 -17.51 6.40 54.11
C MET A 1 -16.54 5.80 53.09
N ALA A 2 -16.24 4.51 53.22
CA ALA A 2 -15.28 3.79 52.40
C ALA A 2 -15.91 2.46 52.00
N LEU A 3 -16.84 2.50 51.05
CA LEU A 3 -17.43 1.32 50.44
C LEU A 3 -17.79 1.71 49.02
N LEU A 4 -16.98 1.27 48.04
CA LEU A 4 -17.35 0.94 46.66
C LEU A 4 -16.09 0.57 45.87
N SER A 5 -15.35 -0.42 46.37
CA SER A 5 -14.38 -1.13 45.55
C SER A 5 -14.54 -2.61 45.81
N ILE A 6 -14.58 -3.37 44.71
CA ILE A 6 -14.55 -4.84 44.64
C ILE A 6 -15.94 -5.47 44.72
N ILE A 7 -16.59 -5.71 43.57
CA ILE A 7 -16.94 -7.06 43.07
C ILE A 7 -17.06 -6.96 41.53
N THR A 8 -15.95 -6.98 40.78
CA THR A 8 -16.04 -7.39 39.37
C THR A 8 -16.08 -8.92 39.36
N PRO A 9 -17.16 -9.55 38.88
CA PRO A 9 -17.27 -11.01 38.91
C PRO A 9 -16.15 -11.67 38.09
N ASN A 10 -15.56 -12.75 38.62
CA ASN A 10 -14.49 -13.49 37.94
C ASN A 10 -14.88 -14.00 36.54
N TRP A 11 -16.17 -14.22 36.27
CA TRP A 11 -16.67 -14.58 34.95
C TRP A 11 -16.54 -13.41 33.95
N LEU A 12 -16.77 -12.18 34.40
CA LEU A 12 -16.62 -10.98 33.59
C LEU A 12 -15.14 -10.75 33.24
N VAL A 13 -14.24 -10.91 34.21
CA VAL A 13 -12.78 -10.82 34.01
C VAL A 13 -12.26 -11.94 33.09
N ARG A 14 -12.80 -13.16 33.19
CA ARG A 14 -12.41 -14.29 32.33
C ARG A 14 -12.95 -14.12 30.91
N MET A 15 -14.15 -13.56 30.75
CA MET A 15 -14.70 -13.20 29.43
C MET A 15 -13.89 -12.07 28.78
N THR A 16 -13.56 -11.00 29.50
CA THR A 16 -12.74 -9.92 28.95
C THR A 16 -11.33 -10.38 28.59
N LYS A 17 -10.70 -11.24 29.40
CA LYS A 17 -9.41 -11.88 29.06
C LYS A 17 -9.51 -12.83 27.86
N GLY A 18 -10.61 -13.57 27.71
CA GLY A 18 -10.84 -14.43 26.55
C GLY A 18 -11.08 -13.63 25.27
N LEU A 19 -11.84 -12.54 25.35
CA LEU A 19 -12.06 -11.59 24.26
C LEU A 19 -10.76 -10.90 23.84
N SER A 20 -9.97 -10.41 24.78
CA SER A 20 -8.69 -9.74 24.47
C SER A 20 -7.65 -10.71 23.88
N SER A 21 -7.59 -11.96 24.37
CA SER A 21 -6.75 -13.01 23.79
C SER A 21 -7.16 -13.38 22.35
N SER A 22 -8.47 -13.43 22.08
CA SER A 22 -9.01 -13.71 20.74
C SER A 22 -8.74 -12.55 19.77
N GLN A 23 -8.91 -11.32 20.24
CA GLN A 23 -8.62 -10.09 19.49
C GLN A 23 -7.13 -9.97 19.14
N LYS A 24 -6.23 -10.26 20.10
CA LYS A 24 -4.78 -10.29 19.85
C LYS A 24 -4.42 -11.33 18.79
N SER A 25 -4.93 -12.56 18.91
CA SER A 25 -4.69 -13.62 17.93
C SER A 25 -5.18 -13.27 16.52
N ARG A 26 -6.36 -12.64 16.39
CA ARG A 26 -6.87 -12.14 15.10
C ARG A 26 -5.97 -11.06 14.52
N ARG A 27 -5.53 -10.13 15.36
CA ARG A 27 -4.65 -9.02 14.96
C ARG A 27 -3.28 -9.52 14.49
N ASP A 28 -2.70 -10.50 15.18
CA ASP A 28 -1.46 -11.16 14.78
C ASP A 28 -1.62 -11.87 13.42
N HIS A 29 -2.76 -12.51 13.19
CA HIS A 29 -3.06 -13.14 11.91
C HIS A 29 -3.17 -12.13 10.77
N TYR A 30 -3.93 -11.04 10.96
CA TYR A 30 -4.02 -9.98 9.94
C TYR A 30 -2.66 -9.35 9.66
N ARG A 31 -1.83 -9.15 10.69
CA ARG A 31 -0.46 -8.65 10.53
C ARG A 31 0.39 -9.59 9.66
N SER A 32 0.32 -10.90 9.90
CA SER A 32 0.99 -11.89 9.04
C SER A 32 0.50 -11.77 7.59
N GLN A 33 -0.81 -11.73 7.37
CA GLN A 33 -1.38 -11.60 6.03
C GLN A 33 -0.95 -10.31 5.32
N ILE A 34 -0.89 -9.17 6.03
CA ILE A 34 -0.38 -7.91 5.46
C ILE A 34 1.08 -8.09 5.06
N SER A 35 1.91 -8.69 5.91
CA SER A 35 3.32 -8.98 5.58
C SER A 35 3.46 -9.87 4.33
N ASP A 36 2.63 -10.89 4.20
CA ASP A 36 2.68 -11.80 3.06
C ASP A 36 2.19 -11.11 1.77
N LEU A 37 1.13 -10.31 1.84
CA LEU A 37 0.63 -9.54 0.70
C LEU A 37 1.62 -8.47 0.24
N ARG A 38 2.34 -7.82 1.18
CA ARG A 38 3.46 -6.91 0.87
C ARG A 38 4.58 -7.64 0.14
N SER A 39 4.90 -8.86 0.56
CA SER A 39 5.90 -9.69 -0.13
C SER A 39 5.47 -10.01 -1.56
N LEU A 40 4.20 -10.39 -1.76
CA LEU A 40 3.62 -10.62 -3.09
C LEU A 40 3.69 -9.36 -3.97
N LEU A 41 3.43 -8.18 -3.39
CA LEU A 41 3.49 -6.90 -4.09
C LEU A 41 4.90 -6.61 -4.61
N TRP A 42 5.92 -6.86 -3.79
CA TRP A 42 7.32 -6.74 -4.20
C TRP A 42 7.75 -7.80 -5.22
N MET A 43 7.27 -9.04 -5.10
CA MET A 43 7.49 -10.08 -6.11
C MET A 43 6.94 -9.65 -7.49
N LEU A 44 5.74 -9.07 -7.51
CA LEU A 44 5.12 -8.58 -8.74
C LEU A 44 5.88 -7.39 -9.34
N HIS A 45 6.34 -6.47 -8.48
CA HIS A 45 7.17 -5.33 -8.88
C HIS A 45 8.50 -5.78 -9.48
N ASP A 46 9.21 -6.69 -8.80
CA ASP A 46 10.50 -7.24 -9.23
C ASP A 46 10.37 -8.03 -10.54
N HIS A 47 9.30 -8.81 -10.69
CA HIS A 47 9.00 -9.51 -11.93
C HIS A 47 8.85 -8.53 -13.10
N ASN A 48 8.12 -7.44 -12.90
CA ASN A 48 7.92 -6.42 -13.92
C ASN A 48 9.24 -5.75 -14.32
N THR A 49 10.07 -5.37 -13.36
CA THR A 49 11.33 -4.64 -13.64
C THR A 49 12.37 -5.54 -14.32
N ARG A 50 12.48 -6.80 -13.90
CA ARG A 50 13.50 -7.73 -14.43
C ARG A 50 13.14 -8.32 -15.78
N TYR A 51 11.89 -8.74 -15.97
CA TYR A 51 11.56 -9.64 -17.09
C TYR A 51 10.81 -8.99 -18.24
N ILE A 52 10.48 -7.70 -18.15
CA ILE A 52 9.76 -7.01 -19.23
C ILE A 52 10.49 -7.06 -20.59
N ARG A 53 11.83 -7.10 -20.59
CA ARG A 53 12.62 -7.19 -21.83
C ARG A 53 12.74 -8.61 -22.36
N CYS A 54 12.46 -9.62 -21.53
CA CYS A 54 12.60 -11.04 -21.84
C CYS A 54 11.44 -11.86 -21.24
N PRO A 55 10.19 -11.56 -21.62
CA PRO A 55 8.99 -12.12 -20.98
C PRO A 55 8.86 -13.64 -21.13
N GLN A 56 9.49 -14.19 -22.18
CA GLN A 56 9.49 -15.62 -22.51
C GLN A 56 10.72 -16.37 -21.96
N SER A 57 11.60 -15.70 -21.22
CA SER A 57 12.77 -16.37 -20.65
C SER A 57 12.35 -17.47 -19.66
N PRO A 58 13.12 -18.56 -19.53
CA PRO A 58 12.86 -19.58 -18.52
C PRO A 58 12.78 -19.01 -17.10
N GLN A 59 13.59 -18.00 -16.80
CA GLN A 59 13.58 -17.28 -15.52
C GLN A 59 12.28 -16.50 -15.31
N ALA A 60 11.77 -15.81 -16.33
CA ALA A 60 10.47 -15.16 -16.27
C ALA A 60 9.33 -16.17 -16.08
N SER A 61 9.39 -17.33 -16.74
CA SER A 61 8.41 -18.40 -16.52
C SER A 61 8.46 -18.95 -15.09
N LYS A 62 9.67 -19.17 -14.56
CA LYS A 62 9.86 -19.62 -13.18
C LYS A 62 9.30 -18.61 -12.17
N ALA A 63 9.63 -17.33 -12.33
CA ALA A 63 9.13 -16.27 -11.45
C ALA A 63 7.60 -16.15 -11.48
N ARG A 64 6.95 -16.34 -12.64
CA ARG A 64 5.48 -16.41 -12.72
C ARG A 64 4.90 -17.59 -11.94
N LYS A 65 5.54 -18.76 -12.00
CA LYS A 65 5.13 -19.93 -11.19
C LYS A 65 5.30 -19.66 -9.70
N GLU A 66 6.44 -19.09 -9.30
CA GLU A 66 6.69 -18.72 -7.90
C GLU A 66 5.63 -17.74 -7.37
N ILE A 67 5.21 -16.74 -8.15
CA ILE A 67 4.11 -15.84 -7.78
C ILE A 67 2.78 -16.60 -7.66
N ALA A 68 2.45 -17.49 -8.59
CA ALA A 68 1.21 -18.26 -8.55
C ALA A 68 1.15 -19.21 -7.34
N GLU A 69 2.24 -19.91 -7.05
CA GLU A 69 2.40 -20.78 -5.87
C GLU A 69 2.29 -19.97 -4.57
N TYR A 70 2.83 -18.73 -4.55
CA TYR A 70 2.68 -17.84 -3.41
C TYR A 70 1.21 -17.42 -3.17
N CYS A 71 0.46 -17.16 -4.23
CA CYS A 71 -0.99 -16.91 -4.14
C CYS A 71 -1.77 -18.12 -3.61
N ASP A 72 -1.36 -19.34 -3.98
CA ASP A 72 -1.95 -20.58 -3.45
C ASP A 72 -1.71 -20.71 -1.95
N LYS A 73 -0.46 -20.50 -1.51
CA LYS A 73 -0.08 -20.49 -0.11
C LYS A 73 -0.91 -19.47 0.68
N LEU A 74 -0.99 -18.23 0.19
CA LEU A 74 -1.80 -17.16 0.79
C LEU A 74 -3.27 -17.56 0.96
N LEU A 75 -3.87 -18.23 -0.03
CA LEU A 75 -5.26 -18.68 0.05
C LEU A 75 -5.47 -19.80 1.08
N VAL A 76 -4.47 -20.67 1.27
CA VAL A 76 -4.51 -21.74 2.27
C VAL A 76 -4.38 -21.18 3.69
N GLU A 77 -3.48 -20.21 3.88
CA GLU A 77 -3.14 -19.63 5.18
C GLU A 77 -4.07 -18.49 5.60
N CYS A 78 -4.90 -17.97 4.69
CA CYS A 78 -5.79 -16.86 5.01
C CYS A 78 -6.91 -17.22 6.00
N ASN A 79 -7.33 -16.21 6.76
CA ASN A 79 -8.47 -16.30 7.67
C ASN A 79 -9.77 -16.62 6.92
N ASN A 80 -10.62 -17.49 7.48
CA ASN A 80 -11.89 -17.90 6.86
C ASN A 80 -12.78 -16.72 6.38
N PRO A 81 -12.95 -15.63 7.17
CA PRO A 81 -13.71 -14.46 6.71
C PRO A 81 -13.14 -13.78 5.46
N GLN A 82 -11.82 -13.78 5.29
CA GLN A 82 -11.15 -13.13 4.15
C GLN A 82 -10.93 -14.08 2.97
N ARG A 83 -11.19 -15.37 3.13
CA ARG A 83 -10.99 -16.37 2.09
C ARG A 83 -11.62 -16.03 0.73
N PRO A 84 -12.82 -15.41 0.63
CA PRO A 84 -13.34 -14.93 -0.64
C PRO A 84 -12.42 -13.92 -1.34
N LEU A 85 -11.84 -12.98 -0.60
CA LEU A 85 -10.92 -11.96 -1.11
C LEU A 85 -9.67 -12.60 -1.72
N PHE A 86 -9.07 -13.56 -1.01
CA PHE A 86 -7.89 -14.28 -1.48
C PHE A 86 -8.19 -15.21 -2.68
N ARG A 87 -9.41 -15.75 -2.79
CA ARG A 87 -9.82 -16.48 -4.02
C ARG A 87 -9.86 -15.56 -5.23
N VAL A 88 -10.40 -14.34 -5.07
CA VAL A 88 -10.41 -13.35 -6.14
C VAL A 88 -8.99 -12.95 -6.51
N LEU A 89 -8.11 -12.70 -5.53
CA LEU A 89 -6.70 -12.41 -5.76
C LEU A 89 -6.04 -13.49 -6.62
N LYS A 90 -6.15 -14.75 -6.20
CA LYS A 90 -5.58 -15.89 -6.92
C LYS A 90 -6.06 -15.95 -8.36
N SER A 91 -7.39 -15.95 -8.57
CA SER A 91 -7.98 -16.05 -9.91
C SER A 91 -7.53 -14.90 -10.83
N ARG A 92 -7.47 -13.68 -10.29
CA ARG A 92 -6.97 -12.51 -11.04
C ARG A 92 -5.48 -12.65 -11.36
N MET A 93 -4.67 -13.11 -10.41
CA MET A 93 -3.23 -13.27 -10.62
C MET A 93 -2.94 -14.36 -11.66
N GLU A 94 -3.63 -15.50 -11.63
CA GLU A 94 -3.52 -16.55 -12.65
C GLU A 94 -3.83 -16.02 -14.06
N GLN A 95 -4.90 -15.23 -14.19
CA GLN A 95 -5.27 -14.60 -15.46
C GLN A 95 -4.18 -13.62 -15.95
N VAL A 96 -3.64 -12.80 -15.06
CA VAL A 96 -2.57 -11.84 -15.36
C VAL A 96 -1.31 -12.60 -15.81
N LEU A 97 -0.79 -13.51 -14.98
CA LEU A 97 0.47 -14.20 -15.22
C LEU A 97 0.48 -15.06 -16.49
N SER A 98 -0.67 -15.67 -16.82
CA SER A 98 -0.83 -16.45 -18.06
C SER A 98 -0.86 -15.57 -19.32
N SER A 99 -1.39 -14.36 -19.21
CA SER A 99 -1.49 -13.43 -20.35
C SER A 99 -0.18 -12.72 -20.70
N LEU A 100 0.64 -12.40 -19.70
CA LEU A 100 1.91 -11.67 -19.80
C LEU A 100 2.88 -12.09 -20.93
N PRO A 101 3.22 -13.37 -21.12
CA PRO A 101 4.23 -13.79 -22.11
C PRO A 101 3.94 -13.31 -23.55
N ASN A 102 2.67 -13.16 -23.90
CA ASN A 102 2.23 -12.83 -25.27
C ASN A 102 1.98 -11.33 -25.48
N GLN A 103 2.35 -10.49 -24.51
CA GLN A 103 2.04 -9.06 -24.54
C GLN A 103 3.17 -8.24 -25.14
N SER A 104 2.80 -7.13 -25.76
CA SER A 104 3.76 -6.06 -26.07
C SER A 104 4.32 -5.46 -24.77
N LYS A 105 5.43 -4.73 -24.86
CA LYS A 105 6.02 -4.02 -23.71
C LYS A 105 5.01 -3.09 -23.02
N ALA A 106 4.19 -2.38 -23.80
CA ALA A 106 3.16 -1.50 -23.26
C ALA A 106 2.03 -2.31 -22.59
N GLY A 107 1.58 -3.40 -23.21
CA GLY A 107 0.58 -4.31 -22.63
C GLY A 107 1.06 -4.95 -21.32
N TRP A 108 2.33 -5.33 -21.27
CA TRP A 108 2.97 -5.87 -20.07
C TRP A 108 2.91 -4.88 -18.89
N TYR A 109 3.32 -3.63 -19.10
CA TYR A 109 3.22 -2.59 -18.07
C TYR A 109 1.77 -2.38 -17.62
N ALA A 110 0.84 -2.29 -18.57
CA ALA A 110 -0.58 -2.07 -18.26
C ALA A 110 -1.18 -3.21 -17.42
N ILE A 111 -0.87 -4.46 -17.77
CA ILE A 111 -1.33 -5.65 -17.04
C ILE A 111 -0.69 -5.71 -15.64
N HIS A 112 0.61 -5.44 -15.52
CA HIS A 112 1.28 -5.38 -14.22
C HIS A 112 0.76 -4.25 -13.32
N HIS A 113 0.51 -3.07 -13.88
CA HIS A 113 -0.04 -1.94 -13.13
C HIS A 113 -1.41 -2.31 -12.57
N ARG A 114 -2.30 -2.85 -13.41
CA ARG A 114 -3.63 -3.31 -12.98
C ARG A 114 -3.57 -4.39 -11.91
N ALA A 115 -2.68 -5.37 -12.07
CA ALA A 115 -2.50 -6.43 -11.07
C ALA A 115 -2.00 -5.86 -9.72
N SER A 116 -1.08 -4.90 -9.77
CA SER A 116 -0.57 -4.21 -8.58
C SER A 116 -1.66 -3.42 -7.88
N ASP A 117 -2.50 -2.68 -8.63
CA ASP A 117 -3.61 -1.91 -8.07
C ASP A 117 -4.61 -2.83 -7.37
N HIS A 118 -5.02 -3.95 -8.00
CA HIS A 118 -5.91 -4.93 -7.38
C HIS A 118 -5.34 -5.49 -6.06
N LEU A 119 -4.04 -5.80 -6.05
CA LEU A 119 -3.37 -6.28 -4.85
C LEU A 119 -3.34 -5.21 -3.76
N ILE A 120 -3.10 -3.94 -4.11
CA ILE A 120 -3.10 -2.82 -3.16
C ILE A 120 -4.47 -2.63 -2.52
N TYR A 121 -5.57 -2.73 -3.28
CA TYR A 121 -6.93 -2.72 -2.71
C TYR A 121 -7.17 -3.88 -1.73
N ILE A 122 -6.66 -5.07 -2.02
CA ILE A 122 -6.76 -6.22 -1.12
C ILE A 122 -5.97 -5.96 0.17
N ILE A 123 -4.74 -5.44 0.05
CA ILE A 123 -3.92 -5.06 1.21
C ILE A 123 -4.65 -4.03 2.07
N ASP A 124 -5.26 -3.03 1.44
CA ASP A 124 -6.02 -1.99 2.13
C ASP A 124 -7.22 -2.57 2.91
N GLU A 125 -7.99 -3.49 2.33
CA GLU A 125 -9.09 -4.14 3.07
C GLU A 125 -8.62 -4.99 4.26
N VAL A 126 -7.51 -5.72 4.10
CA VAL A 126 -6.92 -6.48 5.20
C VAL A 126 -6.37 -5.52 6.26
N THR A 127 -5.81 -4.38 5.86
CA THR A 127 -5.27 -3.36 6.77
C THR A 127 -6.36 -2.66 7.56
N ARG A 128 -7.48 -2.29 6.92
CA ARG A 128 -8.67 -1.79 7.62
C ARG A 128 -9.19 -2.80 8.64
N SER A 129 -9.26 -4.07 8.26
CA SER A 129 -9.67 -5.16 9.17
C SER A 129 -8.72 -5.25 10.37
N TYR A 130 -7.41 -5.20 10.14
CA TYR A 130 -6.39 -5.18 11.20
C TYR A 130 -6.55 -3.99 12.16
N LEU A 131 -6.74 -2.78 11.62
CA LEU A 131 -6.87 -1.56 12.41
C LEU A 131 -8.19 -1.51 13.19
N ALA A 132 -9.27 -2.10 12.65
CA ALA A 132 -10.55 -2.23 13.35
C ALA A 132 -10.50 -3.19 14.56
N GLU A 133 -9.52 -4.10 14.61
CA GLU A 133 -9.21 -4.86 15.83
C GLU A 133 -8.45 -4.03 16.87
N GLY A 134 -8.00 -2.83 16.53
CA GLY A 134 -7.35 -1.91 17.47
C GLY A 134 -8.37 -1.22 18.38
N THR A 135 -7.89 -0.67 19.49
CA THR A 135 -8.69 0.19 20.38
C THR A 135 -8.44 1.68 20.15
N LEU A 136 -7.59 2.02 19.16
CA LEU A 136 -7.12 3.37 18.88
C LEU A 136 -7.77 3.87 17.58
N ASP A 137 -8.94 4.50 17.71
CA ASP A 137 -9.70 5.05 16.57
C ASP A 137 -8.86 6.05 15.75
N ALA A 138 -8.00 6.84 16.41
CA ALA A 138 -7.10 7.78 15.76
C ALA A 138 -6.17 7.11 14.73
N THR A 139 -5.65 5.91 15.02
CA THR A 139 -4.76 5.19 14.08
C THR A 139 -5.51 4.75 12.83
N TYR A 140 -6.79 4.40 12.97
CA TYR A 140 -7.66 4.05 11.86
C TYR A 140 -7.97 5.28 11.00
N GLU A 141 -8.36 6.41 11.63
CA GLU A 141 -8.67 7.67 10.94
C GLU A 141 -7.46 8.22 10.17
N GLU A 142 -6.27 8.22 10.79
CA GLU A 142 -5.02 8.62 10.15
C GLU A 142 -4.69 7.75 8.93
N TYR A 143 -4.85 6.42 9.05
CA TYR A 143 -4.64 5.52 7.93
C TYR A 143 -5.67 5.76 6.81
N GLN A 144 -6.94 6.00 7.15
CA GLN A 144 -7.96 6.32 6.15
C GLN A 144 -7.64 7.62 5.41
N ALA A 145 -7.20 8.67 6.14
CA ALA A 145 -6.77 9.92 5.53
C ALA A 145 -5.55 9.72 4.61
N PHE A 146 -4.58 8.92 5.05
CA PHE A 146 -3.42 8.54 4.23
C PHE A 146 -3.87 7.80 2.96
N TRP A 147 -4.69 6.76 3.11
CA TRP A 147 -5.19 5.94 2.02
C TRP A 147 -5.92 6.79 0.97
N GLN A 148 -6.82 7.68 1.41
CA GLN A 148 -7.55 8.58 0.52
C GLN A 148 -6.59 9.49 -0.26
N THR A 149 -5.58 10.05 0.41
CA THR A 149 -4.61 10.92 -0.25
C THR A 149 -3.71 10.13 -1.22
N TRP A 150 -3.34 8.91 -0.85
CA TRP A 150 -2.53 8.02 -1.68
C TRP A 150 -3.29 7.60 -2.95
N ILE A 151 -4.55 7.20 -2.83
CA ILE A 151 -5.37 6.80 -3.98
C ILE A 151 -5.69 7.99 -4.89
N ASP A 152 -5.99 9.16 -4.33
CA ASP A 152 -6.16 10.40 -5.10
C ASP A 152 -4.89 10.73 -5.91
N THR A 153 -3.72 10.50 -5.33
CA THR A 153 -2.42 10.72 -5.99
C THR A 153 -2.22 9.72 -7.14
N LYS A 154 -2.53 8.44 -6.93
CA LYS A 154 -2.50 7.41 -7.98
C LYS A 154 -3.47 7.70 -9.12
N GLU A 155 -4.66 8.20 -8.81
CA GLU A 155 -5.63 8.57 -9.83
C GLU A 155 -5.18 9.79 -10.64
N ALA A 156 -4.61 10.80 -9.98
CA ALA A 156 -3.98 11.94 -10.65
C ALA A 156 -2.81 11.47 -11.56
N GLN A 157 -2.02 10.50 -11.10
CA GLN A 157 -0.95 9.89 -11.90
C GLN A 157 -1.50 9.21 -13.15
N LEU A 158 -2.57 8.43 -13.04
CA LEU A 158 -3.21 7.80 -14.20
C LEU A 158 -3.70 8.84 -15.22
N ARG A 159 -4.31 9.94 -14.75
CA ARG A 159 -4.74 11.04 -15.64
C ARG A 159 -3.55 11.71 -16.33
N TYR A 160 -2.43 11.88 -15.63
CA TYR A 160 -1.18 12.35 -16.22
C TYR A 160 -0.68 11.41 -17.32
N GLU A 161 -0.61 10.10 -17.05
CA GLU A 161 -0.20 9.10 -18.06
C GLU A 161 -1.10 9.14 -19.30
N GLN A 162 -2.41 9.26 -19.13
CA GLN A 162 -3.36 9.40 -20.23
C GLN A 162 -3.13 10.69 -21.03
N ALA A 163 -2.82 11.81 -20.37
CA ALA A 163 -2.48 13.05 -21.05
C ALA A 163 -1.19 12.91 -21.88
N VAL A 164 -0.16 12.24 -21.33
CA VAL A 164 1.09 11.94 -22.05
C VAL A 164 0.85 11.02 -23.24
N MET A 165 0.00 10.00 -23.12
CA MET A 165 -0.38 9.15 -24.24
C MET A 165 -1.05 9.95 -25.37
N ARG A 166 -1.97 10.85 -25.03
CA ARG A 166 -2.61 11.73 -26.02
C ARG A 166 -1.61 12.65 -26.71
N LEU A 167 -0.59 13.11 -25.99
CA LEU A 167 0.52 13.90 -26.56
C LEU A 167 1.32 13.08 -27.57
N MET A 168 1.64 11.83 -27.24
CA MET A 168 2.32 10.91 -28.16
C MET A 168 1.51 10.58 -29.42
N GLU A 169 0.18 10.58 -29.31
CA GLU A 169 -0.75 10.39 -30.42
C GLU A 169 -0.91 11.65 -31.29
N GLY A 170 -0.27 12.78 -30.94
CA GLY A 170 -0.34 14.03 -31.68
C GLY A 170 -1.70 14.72 -31.60
N LYS A 171 -2.47 14.48 -30.52
CA LYS A 171 -3.77 15.12 -30.34
C LYS A 171 -3.61 16.61 -30.04
N THR A 172 -4.53 17.42 -30.56
CA THR A 172 -4.56 18.87 -30.31
C THR A 172 -4.70 19.16 -28.82
N ALA A 173 -4.07 20.24 -28.35
CA ALA A 173 -4.09 20.68 -26.95
C ALA A 173 -3.55 19.66 -25.92
N ALA A 174 -2.85 18.60 -26.37
CA ALA A 174 -2.37 17.57 -25.48
C ALA A 174 -1.30 18.08 -24.49
N TRP A 175 -0.44 19.03 -24.90
CA TRP A 175 0.53 19.65 -23.99
C TRP A 175 -0.14 20.42 -22.84
N GLN A 176 -1.19 21.17 -23.13
CA GLN A 176 -1.95 21.90 -22.10
C GLN A 176 -2.58 20.93 -21.10
N SER A 177 -3.06 19.78 -21.58
CA SER A 177 -3.54 18.69 -20.72
C SER A 177 -2.42 18.13 -19.85
N VAL A 178 -1.24 17.86 -20.41
CA VAL A 178 -0.06 17.40 -19.66
C VAL A 178 0.35 18.41 -18.59
N ASN A 179 0.41 19.70 -18.92
CA ASN A 179 0.77 20.76 -17.97
C ASN A 179 -0.24 20.83 -16.81
N LEU A 180 -1.54 20.81 -17.11
CA LEU A 180 -2.60 20.79 -16.09
C LEU A 180 -2.50 19.56 -15.18
N GLN A 181 -2.37 18.36 -15.75
CA GLN A 181 -2.26 17.14 -14.95
C GLN A 181 -0.97 17.09 -14.13
N SER A 182 0.13 17.67 -14.64
CA SER A 182 1.38 17.82 -13.88
C SER A 182 1.19 18.66 -12.62
N ARG A 183 0.50 19.81 -12.71
CA ARG A 183 0.21 20.67 -11.55
C ARG A 183 -0.69 19.98 -10.52
N ILE A 184 -1.71 19.27 -10.99
CA ILE A 184 -2.60 18.50 -10.12
C ILE A 184 -1.81 17.43 -9.38
N LEU A 185 -1.00 16.66 -10.10
CA LEU A 185 -0.19 15.58 -9.54
C LEU A 185 0.84 16.09 -8.53
N GLN A 186 1.56 17.17 -8.86
CA GLN A 186 2.47 17.86 -7.95
C GLN A 186 1.77 18.28 -6.65
N LYS A 187 0.58 18.89 -6.73
CA LYS A 187 -0.20 19.25 -5.54
C LYS A 187 -0.56 18.02 -4.69
N ARG A 188 -0.95 16.91 -5.32
CA ARG A 188 -1.29 15.65 -4.60
C ARG A 188 -0.06 15.02 -3.95
N MET A 189 1.08 15.00 -4.64
CA MET A 189 2.35 14.56 -4.08
C MET A 189 2.75 15.40 -2.87
N HIS A 190 2.55 16.72 -2.90
CA HIS A 190 2.82 17.58 -1.76
C HIS A 190 1.90 17.27 -0.56
N GLN A 191 0.59 17.05 -0.80
CA GLN A 191 -0.32 16.62 0.27
C GLN A 191 0.14 15.30 0.90
N LEU A 192 0.55 14.34 0.06
CA LEU A 192 1.02 13.04 0.51
C LEU A 192 2.35 13.14 1.27
N SER A 193 3.27 14.03 0.86
CA SER A 193 4.56 14.23 1.52
C SER A 193 4.40 14.84 2.92
N LEU A 194 3.41 15.70 3.14
CA LEU A 194 3.07 16.25 4.46
C LEU A 194 2.55 15.18 5.44
N MET A 195 1.98 14.10 4.92
CA MET A 195 1.49 12.95 5.72
C MET A 195 2.56 11.89 5.94
N SER A 196 3.72 12.03 5.30
CA SER A 196 4.77 11.01 5.26
C SER A 196 5.95 11.37 6.17
N SER A 197 6.70 10.36 6.61
CA SER A 197 7.99 10.54 7.31
C SER A 197 9.07 11.16 6.40
N GLY A 198 10.08 11.80 7.00
CA GLY A 198 11.08 12.62 6.29
C GLY A 198 11.80 12.01 5.08
N ASP A 199 12.11 10.69 5.05
CA ASP A 199 12.81 10.13 3.87
C ASP A 199 11.91 10.05 2.62
N ALA A 200 10.59 9.89 2.82
CA ALA A 200 9.64 9.90 1.71
C ALA A 200 9.53 11.31 1.10
N THR A 201 9.65 12.35 1.93
CA THR A 201 9.67 13.76 1.50
C THR A 201 10.81 14.02 0.51
N LEU A 202 12.03 13.55 0.81
CA LEU A 202 13.19 13.71 -0.09
C LEU A 202 13.02 13.00 -1.44
N ALA A 203 12.28 11.89 -1.49
CA ALA A 203 11.96 11.20 -2.73
C ALA A 203 10.96 12.01 -3.57
N PHE A 204 9.95 12.60 -2.93
CA PHE A 204 8.99 13.48 -3.59
C PHE A 204 9.66 14.74 -4.15
N ASP A 205 10.54 15.40 -3.38
CA ASP A 205 11.22 16.63 -3.82
C ASP A 205 12.01 16.44 -5.13
N ARG A 206 12.62 15.25 -5.32
CA ARG A 206 13.35 14.93 -6.57
C ARG A 206 12.44 14.82 -7.78
N VAL A 207 11.23 14.29 -7.60
CA VAL A 207 10.23 14.21 -8.68
C VAL A 207 9.57 15.57 -8.89
N ASP A 208 9.36 16.32 -7.81
CA ASP A 208 8.73 17.63 -7.82
C ASP A 208 9.51 18.61 -8.70
N ASN A 209 10.84 18.66 -8.54
CA ASN A 209 11.73 19.46 -9.39
C ASN A 209 11.60 19.13 -10.89
N ARG A 210 11.26 17.89 -11.24
CA ARG A 210 11.06 17.47 -12.64
C ARG A 210 9.70 17.93 -13.16
N PHE A 211 8.66 17.91 -12.34
CA PHE A 211 7.36 18.50 -12.71
C PHE A 211 7.45 20.01 -12.87
N ASP A 212 8.24 20.65 -12.03
CA ASP A 212 8.56 22.07 -12.11
C ASP A 212 9.19 22.46 -13.46
N SER A 213 10.09 21.62 -13.98
CA SER A 213 10.62 21.75 -15.34
C SER A 213 9.52 21.57 -16.38
N VAL A 214 8.65 20.56 -16.25
CA VAL A 214 7.54 20.32 -17.19
C VAL A 214 6.55 21.48 -17.23
N ILE A 215 6.25 22.08 -16.08
CA ILE A 215 5.27 23.15 -15.96
C ILE A 215 5.79 24.45 -16.60
N ARG A 216 7.10 24.70 -16.52
CA ARG A 216 7.76 25.88 -17.10
C ARG A 216 8.09 25.73 -18.59
N SER A 217 8.08 24.52 -19.12
CA SER A 217 8.44 24.22 -20.50
C SER A 217 7.30 24.41 -21.51
N THR A 218 7.69 24.61 -22.78
CA THR A 218 6.79 24.60 -23.94
C THR A 218 6.71 23.22 -24.63
N GLU A 219 5.66 23.02 -25.43
CA GLU A 219 5.50 21.83 -26.28
C GLU A 219 6.73 21.73 -27.21
N GLU A 220 7.43 20.59 -27.20
CA GLU A 220 8.74 20.29 -27.85
C GLU A 220 10.00 20.36 -26.96
N GLU A 221 9.99 21.06 -25.83
CA GLU A 221 11.19 21.11 -24.96
C GLU A 221 11.45 19.79 -24.23
N ILE A 222 10.39 19.02 -23.96
CA ILE A 222 10.47 17.79 -23.19
C ILE A 222 9.98 16.61 -24.01
N PRO A 223 10.85 15.63 -24.31
CA PRO A 223 10.45 14.40 -24.98
C PRO A 223 9.38 13.64 -24.19
N ALA A 224 8.39 13.07 -24.88
CA ALA A 224 7.34 12.26 -24.23
C ALA A 224 7.89 11.05 -23.46
N SER A 225 9.03 10.51 -23.89
CA SER A 225 9.75 9.46 -23.15
C SER A 225 10.21 9.91 -21.76
N SER A 226 10.60 11.17 -21.61
CA SER A 226 10.97 11.76 -20.32
C SER A 226 9.76 11.91 -19.41
N LEU A 227 8.60 12.29 -19.96
CA LEU A 227 7.34 12.38 -19.23
C LEU A 227 6.88 11.01 -18.70
N ILE A 228 6.94 9.97 -19.56
CA ILE A 228 6.68 8.59 -19.13
C ILE A 228 7.62 8.18 -17.99
N LYS A 229 8.90 8.52 -18.10
CA LYS A 229 9.89 8.20 -17.07
C LYS A 229 9.57 8.86 -15.73
N ILE A 230 9.06 10.11 -15.72
CA ILE A 230 8.61 10.78 -14.49
C ILE A 230 7.51 9.94 -13.82
N SER A 231 6.50 9.49 -14.57
CA SER A 231 5.43 8.65 -14.00
C SER A 231 5.94 7.29 -13.50
N GLN A 232 6.86 6.67 -14.23
CA GLN A 232 7.45 5.39 -13.80
C GLN A 232 8.21 5.54 -12.49
N ASP A 233 9.04 6.58 -12.36
CA ASP A 233 9.79 6.84 -11.14
C ASP A 233 8.85 7.17 -9.97
N LEU A 234 7.78 7.94 -10.22
CA LEU A 234 6.75 8.21 -9.21
C LEU A 234 6.01 6.95 -8.75
N SER A 235 5.70 6.02 -9.67
CA SER A 235 5.06 4.74 -9.33
C SER A 235 5.86 3.96 -8.27
N VAL A 236 7.19 3.95 -8.42
CA VAL A 236 8.11 3.27 -7.50
C VAL A 236 8.11 3.97 -6.14
N ILE A 237 8.13 5.30 -6.12
CA ILE A 237 8.09 6.08 -4.87
C ILE A 237 6.76 5.85 -4.13
N LEU A 238 5.64 5.90 -4.83
CA LEU A 238 4.32 5.65 -4.25
C LEU A 238 4.21 4.23 -3.69
N LEU A 239 4.82 3.24 -4.35
CA LEU A 239 4.87 1.87 -3.87
C LEU A 239 5.68 1.75 -2.57
N HIS A 240 6.88 2.33 -2.53
CA HIS A 240 7.71 2.35 -1.32
C HIS A 240 7.02 3.07 -0.16
N LEU A 241 6.34 4.18 -0.44
CA LEU A 241 5.60 4.91 0.58
C LEU A 241 4.46 4.07 1.16
N PHE A 242 3.66 3.45 0.29
CA PHE A 242 2.58 2.57 0.72
C PHE A 242 3.12 1.43 1.60
N ASP A 243 4.19 0.78 1.15
CA ASP A 243 4.83 -0.30 1.90
C ASP A 243 5.36 0.14 3.26
N ARG A 244 5.98 1.34 3.32
CA ARG A 244 6.47 1.93 4.55
C ARG A 244 5.33 2.24 5.53
N GLU A 245 4.23 2.81 5.03
CA GLU A 245 3.08 3.10 5.88
C GLU A 245 2.54 1.81 6.52
N LEU A 246 2.44 0.74 5.75
CA LEU A 246 2.03 -0.56 6.28
C LEU A 246 3.00 -1.07 7.35
N ILE A 247 4.32 -0.91 7.18
CA ILE A 247 5.31 -1.24 8.22
C ILE A 247 5.02 -0.44 9.49
N VAL A 248 4.86 0.88 9.38
CA VAL A 248 4.63 1.76 10.54
C VAL A 248 3.35 1.37 11.28
N ARG A 249 2.25 1.10 10.57
CA ARG A 249 0.96 0.73 11.16
C ARG A 249 0.94 -0.68 11.76
N THR A 250 1.78 -1.57 11.23
CA THR A 250 1.90 -2.97 11.70
C THR A 250 3.07 -3.19 12.65
N ALA A 251 3.91 -2.18 12.89
CA ALA A 251 4.88 -2.18 13.96
C ALA A 251 4.13 -2.11 15.30
N GLU A 252 4.43 -3.02 16.22
CA GLU A 252 3.84 -3.00 17.54
C GLU A 252 4.31 -1.72 18.25
N ASN A 253 3.38 -0.80 18.55
CA ASN A 253 3.60 0.18 19.61
C ASN A 253 3.58 -0.58 20.95
N GLU A 254 4.67 -1.28 21.26
CA GLU A 254 4.89 -1.95 22.56
C GLU A 254 4.91 -0.95 23.74
N THR A 255 4.90 0.36 23.47
CA THR A 255 5.17 1.40 24.47
C THR A 255 3.97 1.90 25.27
N VAL A 256 2.72 1.55 24.93
CA VAL A 256 1.55 2.14 25.63
C VAL A 256 0.96 1.21 26.70
N THR A 257 1.17 -0.10 26.64
CA THR A 257 0.64 -1.02 27.67
C THR A 257 1.54 -1.15 28.90
N ALA A 258 2.87 -1.02 28.75
CA ALA A 258 3.80 -1.12 29.88
C ALA A 258 3.68 0.08 30.86
N ALA A 259 3.42 1.29 30.34
CA ALA A 259 3.27 2.49 31.17
C ALA A 259 2.00 2.49 32.05
N SER A 260 1.01 1.64 31.74
CA SER A 260 -0.22 1.52 32.55
C SER A 260 -0.13 0.47 33.66
N GLU A 261 0.78 -0.51 33.54
CA GLU A 261 0.96 -1.57 34.54
C GLU A 261 1.99 -1.18 35.63
N ASP A 262 2.97 -0.33 35.32
CA ASP A 262 4.01 0.08 36.28
C ASP A 262 3.57 1.11 37.34
N ILE A 263 2.37 1.72 37.22
CA ILE A 263 1.85 2.66 38.22
C ILE A 263 1.19 1.94 39.42
N LYS A 264 1.01 0.61 39.38
CA LYS A 264 0.33 -0.15 40.45
C LYS A 264 1.22 -0.94 41.41
N ALA A 265 2.55 -0.82 41.32
CA ALA A 265 3.46 -1.55 42.21
C ALA A 265 4.40 -0.61 42.99
N LEU A 266 3.85 0.18 43.91
CA LEU A 266 4.61 0.72 45.04
C LEU A 266 4.00 0.19 46.35
N PRO A 267 4.63 -0.78 47.03
CA PRO A 267 4.21 -1.16 48.36
C PRO A 267 4.88 -0.28 49.44
N LEU A 268 3.99 0.25 50.29
CA LEU A 268 4.13 0.47 51.73
C LEU A 268 5.12 1.51 52.29
N LYS A 269 4.59 2.36 53.18
CA LYS A 269 4.91 2.29 54.61
C LYS A 269 3.81 2.98 55.43
N THR A 270 3.02 2.17 56.15
CA THR A 270 2.24 2.61 57.30
C THR A 270 3.20 2.84 58.47
N GLY A 271 3.26 4.08 58.96
CA GLY A 271 3.74 4.41 60.31
C GLY A 271 2.55 4.51 61.26
#